data_AF-A0A7K4HGL1-F1
#
_entry.id   AF-A0A7K4HGL1-F1
#
_cell.length_a   1.000
_cell.length_b   1.000
_cell.length_c   1.000
_cell.angle_alpha   90.00
_cell.angle_beta   90.00
_cell.angle_gamma   90.00
#
_symmetry.space_group_name_H-M   'P 1'
#
loop_
_entity.id
_entity.type
_entity.pdbx_description
1 polymer ?
#
loop_
_entity_poly.entity_id
_entity_poly.type
_entity_poly.pdbx_seq_one_letter_code
_entity_poly.pdbx_strand_id
1 'polypeptide(L)'
;MVLKAPNGRDLTTFYNQNPGLTLPCQDSDETDWWRLSPYNREETKNYVLKLIALPLVASAAFFFIFILSLFSNPIIHLISTILVFIAALFFNSYTRELIRANRYEITVADGLIDVPIPYDINQEASLFKFNLNTIQNPHEYTLGFLGDIMMINNHELDFDPLVLQFFSDVDLIVGNLEGIVRASGDTLGKQAHCPSIFRKLQGLLGPNKPLLLCLSNNHSSDYGNREFDISLELIRNQPQANIHVFGRHDTPNVTINGFPINIATATQWSNQKNWECISEYTNTNVNNGFGALHKDDHVNIFFPHWSYENEKYTRDDIQDQADTLLTGNAKRWDLIFGQHSHTRQPIQRVTDPDSGLNKLVVFSGGNFTSGAVIIREQRHIYGIIMKCRIGLLPGSRDQYAIGDVEWRKTYNDRHIISGTKTICIDREKYRINRIYSLILGIAVIGLVVLLKVLELFGLI
;
A
#
# COMPACT_ATOMS: atom_id res chain seq x y z
N MET A 1 14.75 -5.19 23.79
CA MET A 1 13.76 -6.04 23.10
C MET A 1 14.51 -7.17 22.40
N VAL A 2 14.00 -8.40 22.45
CA VAL A 2 14.60 -9.55 21.73
C VAL A 2 13.54 -10.06 20.74
N LEU A 3 13.83 -9.99 19.44
CA LEU A 3 12.99 -10.59 18.41
C LEU A 3 13.45 -12.02 18.17
N LYS A 4 12.52 -12.92 17.88
CA LYS A 4 12.81 -14.33 17.59
C LYS A 4 12.43 -14.67 16.16
N ALA A 5 13.32 -15.42 15.50
CA ALA A 5 13.06 -16.04 14.21
C ALA A 5 12.04 -17.21 14.34
N PRO A 6 11.52 -17.78 13.24
CA PRO A 6 10.50 -18.83 13.28
C PRO A 6 10.88 -20.07 14.11
N ASN A 7 12.19 -20.35 14.23
CA ASN A 7 12.73 -21.46 15.04
C ASN A 7 12.96 -21.10 16.53
N GLY A 8 12.52 -19.93 16.97
CA GLY A 8 12.61 -19.47 18.36
C GLY A 8 13.96 -18.91 18.79
N ARG A 9 14.99 -18.96 17.94
CA ARG A 9 16.28 -18.29 18.20
C ARG A 9 16.15 -16.78 18.12
N ASP A 10 16.99 -16.07 18.86
CA ASP A 10 17.18 -14.64 18.68
C ASP A 10 17.45 -14.30 17.21
N LEU A 11 16.78 -13.28 16.69
CA LEU A 11 16.77 -12.93 15.26
C LEU A 11 18.17 -12.56 14.76
N THR A 12 18.94 -11.80 15.56
CA THR A 12 20.31 -11.41 15.24
C THR A 12 21.21 -12.65 15.17
N THR A 13 21.09 -13.52 16.16
CA THR A 13 21.82 -14.79 16.25
C THR A 13 21.47 -15.71 15.08
N PHE A 14 20.19 -15.79 14.71
CA PHE A 14 19.71 -16.56 13.57
C PHE A 14 20.41 -16.12 12.28
N TYR A 15 20.41 -14.82 11.98
CA TYR A 15 21.07 -14.31 10.78
C TYR A 15 22.60 -14.46 10.80
N ASN A 16 23.24 -14.35 11.98
CA ASN A 16 24.69 -14.56 12.12
C ASN A 16 25.10 -16.00 11.80
N GLN A 17 24.22 -16.96 12.09
CA GLN A 17 24.46 -18.38 11.83
C GLN A 17 24.04 -18.84 10.43
N ASN A 18 23.26 -18.01 9.72
CA ASN A 18 22.68 -18.36 8.42
C ASN A 18 22.88 -17.25 7.37
N PRO A 19 24.12 -16.79 7.11
CA PRO A 19 24.37 -15.64 6.23
C PRO A 19 23.98 -15.87 4.76
N GLY A 20 23.81 -17.12 4.30
CA GLY A 20 23.53 -17.44 2.90
C GLY A 20 22.66 -18.68 2.70
N LEU A 21 21.51 -18.77 3.39
CA LEU A 21 20.53 -19.86 3.18
C LEU A 21 19.73 -19.72 1.88
N THR A 22 19.89 -18.63 1.15
CA THR A 22 19.45 -18.52 -0.23
C THR A 22 20.34 -19.45 -1.07
N LEU A 23 19.78 -20.54 -1.57
CA LEU A 23 20.43 -21.32 -2.64
C LEU A 23 20.88 -20.31 -3.72
N PRO A 24 22.10 -20.45 -4.28
CA PRO A 24 22.53 -19.61 -5.40
C PRO A 24 21.61 -19.94 -6.57
N CYS A 25 20.54 -19.18 -6.65
CA CYS A 25 19.53 -19.33 -7.66
C CYS A 25 20.02 -18.53 -8.86
N GLN A 26 20.02 -19.15 -10.04
CA GLN A 26 20.57 -18.54 -11.25
C GLN A 26 19.91 -17.17 -11.45
N ASP A 27 20.73 -16.17 -11.79
CA ASP A 27 20.23 -14.89 -12.26
C ASP A 27 19.22 -15.18 -13.38
N SER A 28 17.99 -14.67 -13.25
CA SER A 28 17.01 -14.85 -14.31
C SER A 28 17.43 -13.95 -15.47
N ASP A 29 18.26 -14.49 -16.38
CA ASP A 29 18.70 -13.82 -17.60
C ASP A 29 17.54 -13.46 -18.55
N GLU A 30 16.33 -13.93 -18.25
CA GLU A 30 15.11 -13.55 -18.96
C GLU A 30 14.36 -12.44 -18.24
N THR A 31 14.80 -11.20 -18.48
CA THR A 31 13.93 -10.03 -18.28
C THR A 31 12.71 -10.17 -19.19
N ASP A 32 11.53 -10.39 -18.59
CA ASP A 32 10.27 -10.48 -19.34
C ASP A 32 10.09 -9.21 -20.19
N TRP A 33 9.77 -9.46 -21.45
CA TRP A 33 10.23 -8.75 -22.64
C TRP A 33 9.75 -7.31 -22.85
N TRP A 34 9.19 -6.63 -21.84
CA TRP A 34 8.70 -5.26 -22.00
C TRP A 34 8.95 -4.28 -20.85
N ARG A 35 9.40 -4.67 -19.65
CA ARG A 35 9.58 -3.73 -18.50
C ARG A 35 8.37 -2.80 -18.22
N LEU A 36 7.20 -3.09 -18.77
CA LEU A 36 6.04 -2.19 -18.77
C LEU A 36 5.06 -2.51 -17.66
N SER A 37 5.14 -3.69 -17.04
CA SER A 37 4.22 -4.10 -15.99
C SER A 37 4.62 -5.44 -15.34
N PRO A 38 4.47 -5.61 -14.01
CA PRO A 38 4.60 -6.90 -13.32
C PRO A 38 3.40 -7.84 -13.53
N TYR A 39 2.42 -7.46 -14.36
CA TYR A 39 1.17 -8.21 -14.51
C TYR A 39 1.27 -9.33 -15.56
N ASN A 40 0.44 -10.36 -15.40
CA ASN A 40 0.30 -11.39 -16.43
C ASN A 40 -0.19 -10.80 -17.77
N ARG A 41 -0.12 -11.58 -18.84
CA ARG A 41 -0.45 -11.10 -20.20
C ARG A 41 -1.89 -10.57 -20.33
N GLU A 42 -2.85 -11.12 -19.59
CA GLU A 42 -4.24 -10.67 -19.64
C GLU A 42 -4.44 -9.36 -18.90
N GLU A 43 -3.79 -9.19 -17.75
CA GLU A 43 -3.83 -7.98 -16.94
C GLU A 43 -3.04 -6.83 -17.58
N THR A 44 -1.87 -7.10 -18.16
CA THR A 44 -1.12 -6.10 -18.93
C THR A 44 -1.97 -5.57 -20.09
N LYS A 45 -2.69 -6.44 -20.80
CA LYS A 45 -3.66 -6.03 -21.82
C LYS A 45 -4.75 -5.14 -21.23
N ASN A 46 -5.34 -5.54 -20.10
CA ASN A 46 -6.39 -4.77 -19.42
C ASN A 46 -5.89 -3.39 -18.94
N TYR A 47 -4.68 -3.30 -18.42
CA TYR A 47 -4.05 -2.06 -17.95
C TYR A 47 -3.78 -1.10 -19.11
N VAL A 48 -3.12 -1.59 -20.17
CA VAL A 48 -2.81 -0.80 -21.38
C VAL A 48 -4.10 -0.32 -22.06
N LEU A 49 -5.11 -1.20 -22.15
CA LEU A 49 -6.43 -0.82 -22.67
C LEU A 49 -7.08 0.26 -21.81
N LYS A 50 -7.15 0.10 -20.49
CA LYS A 50 -7.87 1.00 -19.57
C LYS A 50 -7.22 2.37 -19.39
N LEU A 51 -5.90 2.46 -19.31
CA LEU A 51 -5.22 3.69 -18.89
C LEU A 51 -4.67 4.53 -20.04
N ILE A 52 -4.24 3.89 -21.12
CA ILE A 52 -3.57 4.57 -22.23
C ILE A 52 -4.49 4.61 -23.45
N ALA A 53 -4.99 3.44 -23.89
CA ALA A 53 -5.80 3.38 -25.09
C ALA A 53 -7.17 4.03 -24.86
N LEU A 54 -7.84 3.78 -23.74
CA LEU A 54 -9.21 4.23 -23.51
C LEU A 54 -9.41 5.75 -23.62
N PRO A 55 -8.66 6.60 -22.90
CA PRO A 55 -8.88 8.05 -22.94
C PRO A 55 -8.44 8.67 -24.27
N LEU A 56 -7.28 8.25 -24.81
CA LEU A 56 -6.78 8.74 -26.10
C LEU A 56 -7.67 8.32 -27.26
N VAL A 57 -8.14 7.07 -27.27
CA VAL A 57 -9.09 6.57 -28.29
C VAL A 57 -10.44 7.23 -28.13
N ALA A 58 -10.93 7.47 -26.91
CA ALA A 58 -12.17 8.22 -26.69
C ALA A 58 -12.06 9.66 -27.21
N SER A 59 -11.00 10.39 -26.85
CA SER A 59 -10.79 11.77 -27.30
C SER A 59 -10.59 11.85 -28.82
N ALA A 60 -9.82 10.94 -29.40
CA ALA A 60 -9.67 10.84 -30.84
C ALA A 60 -10.99 10.49 -31.53
N ALA A 61 -11.75 9.52 -31.01
CA ALA A 61 -13.05 9.12 -31.52
C ALA A 61 -14.05 10.29 -31.51
N PHE A 62 -14.14 11.06 -30.42
CA PHE A 62 -14.98 12.26 -30.35
C PHE A 62 -14.56 13.32 -31.37
N PHE A 63 -13.25 13.58 -31.51
CA PHE A 63 -12.73 14.50 -32.51
C PHE A 63 -13.06 14.06 -33.94
N PHE A 64 -12.88 12.78 -34.24
CA PHE A 64 -13.21 12.21 -35.55
C PHE A 64 -14.71 12.19 -35.81
N ILE A 65 -15.56 11.82 -34.85
CA ILE A 65 -17.03 11.91 -34.98
C ILE A 65 -17.45 13.33 -35.34
N PHE A 66 -16.89 14.34 -34.67
CA PHE A 66 -17.18 15.75 -34.94
C PHE A 66 -16.81 16.13 -36.37
N ILE A 67 -15.56 15.89 -36.79
CA ILE A 67 -15.07 16.19 -38.14
C ILE A 67 -15.86 15.44 -39.22
N LEU A 68 -16.11 14.15 -39.00
CA LEU A 68 -16.75 13.26 -39.96
C LEU A 68 -18.24 13.55 -40.13
N SER A 69 -18.90 14.08 -39.10
CA SER A 69 -20.30 14.49 -39.19
C SER A 69 -20.56 15.67 -40.12
N LEU A 70 -19.50 16.35 -40.58
CA LEU A 70 -19.58 17.40 -41.60
C LEU A 70 -19.69 16.86 -43.03
N PHE A 71 -19.56 15.54 -43.23
CA PHE A 71 -19.55 14.92 -44.56
C PHE A 71 -20.71 13.94 -44.74
N SER A 72 -21.52 14.15 -45.79
CA SER A 72 -22.64 13.28 -46.16
C SER A 72 -22.15 12.03 -46.92
N ASN A 73 -21.47 11.11 -46.24
CA ASN A 73 -20.99 9.86 -46.83
C ASN A 73 -21.39 8.64 -45.98
N PRO A 74 -21.99 7.58 -46.56
CA PRO A 74 -22.50 6.43 -45.81
C PRO A 74 -21.41 5.62 -45.08
N ILE A 75 -20.19 5.55 -45.63
CA ILE A 75 -19.05 4.89 -44.96
C ILE A 75 -18.62 5.71 -43.74
N ILE A 76 -18.62 7.04 -43.88
CA ILE A 76 -18.31 7.96 -42.79
C ILE A 76 -19.35 7.85 -41.67
N HIS A 77 -20.64 7.73 -42.01
CA HIS A 77 -21.69 7.46 -41.04
C HIS A 77 -21.47 6.14 -40.29
N LEU A 78 -21.11 5.05 -40.99
CA LEU A 78 -20.81 3.77 -40.35
C LEU A 78 -19.64 3.86 -39.36
N ILE A 79 -18.54 4.52 -39.76
CA ILE A 79 -17.36 4.72 -38.89
C ILE A 79 -17.75 5.57 -37.66
N SER A 80 -18.51 6.65 -37.86
CA SER A 80 -19.02 7.49 -36.77
C SER A 80 -19.88 6.68 -35.79
N THR A 81 -20.78 5.83 -36.29
CA THR A 81 -21.58 4.93 -35.46
C THR A 81 -20.71 3.98 -34.63
N ILE A 82 -19.69 3.35 -35.23
CA ILE A 82 -18.76 2.46 -34.50
C ILE A 82 -18.03 3.24 -33.39
N LEU A 83 -17.56 4.45 -33.67
CA LEU A 83 -16.88 5.28 -32.69
C LEU A 83 -17.80 5.69 -31.53
N VAL A 84 -19.08 5.96 -31.80
CA VAL A 84 -20.08 6.22 -30.75
C VAL A 84 -20.28 5.00 -29.86
N PHE A 85 -20.34 3.79 -30.44
CA PHE A 85 -20.42 2.54 -29.65
C PHE A 85 -19.19 2.36 -28.77
N ILE A 86 -17.99 2.62 -29.28
CA ILE A 86 -16.75 2.56 -28.48
C ILE A 86 -16.79 3.59 -27.34
N ALA A 87 -17.20 4.83 -27.62
CA ALA A 87 -17.36 5.87 -26.59
C ALA A 87 -18.39 5.48 -25.53
N ALA A 88 -19.50 4.85 -25.91
CA ALA A 88 -20.53 4.35 -24.99
C ALA A 88 -20.01 3.22 -24.09
N LEU A 89 -19.20 2.29 -24.62
CA LEU A 89 -18.54 1.26 -23.82
C LEU A 89 -17.59 1.87 -22.78
N PHE A 90 -16.84 2.91 -23.16
CA PHE A 90 -15.95 3.62 -22.24
C PHE A 90 -16.70 4.44 -21.19
N PHE A 91 -17.79 5.11 -21.59
CA PHE A 91 -18.66 5.80 -20.64
C PHE A 91 -19.31 4.84 -19.64
N ASN A 92 -19.72 3.65 -20.09
CA ASN A 92 -20.23 2.60 -19.21
C ASN A 92 -19.14 2.12 -18.23
N SER A 93 -17.92 1.86 -18.72
CA SER A 93 -16.80 1.51 -17.85
C SER A 93 -16.50 2.59 -16.80
N TYR A 94 -16.46 3.86 -17.21
CA TYR A 94 -16.25 4.98 -16.29
C TYR A 94 -17.40 5.13 -15.28
N THR A 95 -18.65 5.05 -15.74
CA THR A 95 -19.84 5.11 -14.87
C THR A 95 -19.89 3.95 -13.90
N ARG A 96 -19.47 2.75 -14.32
CA ARG A 96 -19.34 1.59 -13.43
C ARG A 96 -18.32 1.86 -12.32
N GLU A 97 -17.16 2.44 -12.64
CA GLU A 97 -16.18 2.80 -11.61
C GLU A 97 -16.71 3.93 -10.71
N LEU A 98 -17.49 4.90 -11.23
CA LEU A 98 -18.19 5.90 -10.40
C LEU A 98 -19.26 5.28 -9.49
N ILE A 99 -20.04 4.31 -9.97
CA ILE A 99 -21.07 3.62 -9.20
C ILE A 99 -20.43 2.73 -8.14
N ARG A 100 -19.38 1.99 -8.48
CA ARG A 100 -18.56 1.26 -7.49
C ARG A 100 -18.06 2.24 -6.46
N ALA A 101 -17.51 3.37 -6.90
CA ALA A 101 -17.05 4.38 -5.98
C ALA A 101 -18.20 4.80 -5.02
N ASN A 102 -19.33 5.25 -5.54
CA ASN A 102 -20.47 5.68 -4.72
C ASN A 102 -21.06 4.58 -3.80
N ARG A 103 -21.12 3.32 -4.25
CA ARG A 103 -21.69 2.18 -3.49
C ARG A 103 -20.92 1.90 -2.21
N TYR A 104 -19.60 2.04 -2.25
CA TYR A 104 -18.73 1.81 -1.10
C TYR A 104 -18.43 3.12 -0.34
N GLU A 105 -19.26 4.16 -0.53
CA GLU A 105 -19.03 5.53 -0.01
C GLU A 105 -17.66 6.11 -0.40
N ILE A 106 -17.08 5.61 -1.51
CA ILE A 106 -15.83 6.07 -2.07
C ILE A 106 -16.13 7.37 -2.84
N THR A 107 -15.81 8.49 -2.21
CA THR A 107 -15.79 9.77 -2.90
C THR A 107 -14.64 9.79 -3.92
N VAL A 108 -14.96 10.15 -5.17
CA VAL A 108 -14.06 10.22 -6.33
C VAL A 108 -12.90 11.23 -6.11
N ALA A 109 -12.95 11.98 -5.01
CA ALA A 109 -11.98 13.01 -4.68
C ALA A 109 -10.81 12.53 -3.81
N ASP A 110 -10.95 11.53 -2.93
CA ASP A 110 -9.83 10.82 -2.23
C ASP A 110 -10.35 9.89 -1.11
N GLY A 111 -11.27 8.98 -1.41
CA GLY A 111 -11.48 7.75 -0.62
C GLY A 111 -11.67 7.93 0.90
N LEU A 112 -12.30 9.01 1.37
CA LEU A 112 -12.65 9.16 2.79
C LEU A 112 -14.05 9.72 2.98
N ILE A 113 -14.63 9.20 4.06
CA ILE A 113 -15.87 9.54 4.74
C ILE A 113 -16.00 11.06 4.88
N ASP A 114 -17.05 11.61 4.25
CA ASP A 114 -17.56 12.94 4.55
C ASP A 114 -18.39 12.86 5.85
N VAL A 115 -17.84 13.34 6.97
CA VAL A 115 -18.69 13.95 7.99
C VAL A 115 -18.33 15.43 8.08
N PRO A 116 -19.20 16.35 7.64
CA PRO A 116 -18.98 17.77 7.84
C PRO A 116 -19.22 18.09 9.32
N ILE A 117 -18.15 18.20 10.11
CA ILE A 117 -18.23 18.67 11.50
C ILE A 117 -17.52 20.03 11.61
N PRO A 118 -18.13 21.05 12.26
CA PRO A 118 -17.47 22.32 12.53
C PRO A 118 -16.22 22.12 13.42
N TYR A 119 -15.15 22.83 13.05
CA TYR A 119 -13.76 22.56 13.41
C TYR A 119 -13.38 22.98 14.85
N ASP A 120 -13.02 22.00 15.69
CA ASP A 120 -12.22 22.14 16.92
C ASP A 120 -11.01 21.20 16.80
N ILE A 121 -9.80 21.73 16.93
CA ILE A 121 -8.54 20.96 16.83
C ILE A 121 -8.45 19.83 17.88
N ASN A 122 -9.20 19.94 18.98
CA ASN A 122 -9.30 18.89 19.99
C ASN A 122 -10.27 17.76 19.59
N GLN A 123 -11.21 17.99 18.66
CA GLN A 123 -12.07 16.94 18.09
C GLN A 123 -11.36 16.10 17.02
N GLU A 124 -10.33 16.61 16.36
CA GLU A 124 -9.60 15.87 15.32
C GLU A 124 -8.84 14.65 15.89
N ALA A 125 -8.26 14.78 17.08
CA ALA A 125 -7.48 13.70 17.69
C ALA A 125 -8.32 12.45 18.02
N SER A 126 -9.63 12.60 18.28
CA SER A 126 -10.54 11.49 18.57
C SER A 126 -11.07 10.81 17.31
N LEU A 127 -11.17 11.49 16.16
CA LEU A 127 -11.56 10.86 14.88
C LEU A 127 -10.56 9.81 14.41
N PHE A 128 -9.30 10.02 14.77
CA PHE A 128 -8.19 9.17 14.40
C PHE A 128 -7.76 8.19 15.48
N LYS A 129 -8.58 8.05 16.53
CA LYS A 129 -8.36 7.13 17.64
C LYS A 129 -9.64 6.39 17.95
N PHE A 130 -9.60 5.07 17.97
CA PHE A 130 -10.76 4.27 18.33
C PHE A 130 -10.33 3.08 19.18
N ASN A 131 -11.25 2.60 20.02
CA ASN A 131 -11.08 1.35 20.73
C ASN A 131 -11.59 0.21 19.85
N LEU A 132 -10.71 -0.73 19.49
CA LEU A 132 -11.06 -1.91 18.69
C LEU A 132 -11.68 -2.98 19.60
N ASN A 133 -11.01 -3.28 20.73
CA ASN A 133 -11.50 -4.16 21.78
C ASN A 133 -11.20 -3.59 23.16
N THR A 134 -12.00 -3.96 24.15
CA THR A 134 -11.66 -3.69 25.55
C THR A 134 -10.49 -4.57 25.96
N ILE A 135 -9.42 -3.96 26.48
CA ILE A 135 -8.26 -4.65 27.06
C ILE A 135 -8.04 -4.18 28.51
N GLN A 136 -7.37 -5.00 29.31
CA GLN A 136 -6.96 -4.65 30.66
C GLN A 136 -5.95 -3.50 30.65
N ASN A 137 -5.99 -2.67 31.69
CA ASN A 137 -5.01 -1.63 31.93
C ASN A 137 -4.07 -2.02 33.09
N PRO A 138 -2.76 -1.74 32.99
CA PRO A 138 -2.09 -1.14 31.84
C PRO A 138 -2.03 -2.09 30.63
N HIS A 139 -2.00 -1.53 29.42
CA HIS A 139 -1.66 -2.30 28.22
C HIS A 139 -0.19 -2.75 28.32
N GLU A 140 0.16 -3.82 27.61
CA GLU A 140 1.48 -4.46 27.76
C GLU A 140 2.45 -4.08 26.65
N TYR A 141 1.94 -3.77 25.46
CA TYR A 141 2.79 -3.47 24.31
C TYR A 141 2.12 -2.51 23.33
N THR A 142 2.90 -1.63 22.69
CA THR A 142 2.45 -0.73 21.64
C THR A 142 3.26 -0.94 20.35
N LEU A 143 2.58 -1.32 19.27
CA LEU A 143 3.18 -1.46 17.94
C LEU A 143 2.86 -0.23 17.08
N GLY A 144 3.85 0.26 16.36
CA GLY A 144 3.71 1.27 15.32
C GLY A 144 3.91 0.67 13.92
N PHE A 145 3.24 1.23 12.93
CA PHE A 145 3.27 0.80 11.54
C PHE A 145 3.53 1.99 10.63
N LEU A 146 4.38 1.76 9.63
CA LEU A 146 4.69 2.67 8.54
C LEU A 146 4.19 2.05 7.22
N GLY A 147 3.77 2.91 6.30
CA GLY A 147 3.63 2.54 4.89
C GLY A 147 4.96 2.21 4.21
N ASP A 148 4.96 2.17 2.88
CA ASP A 148 6.13 1.91 2.06
C ASP A 148 7.21 2.98 2.25
N ILE A 149 8.39 2.55 2.69
CA ILE A 149 9.60 3.37 2.74
C ILE A 149 10.20 3.31 1.34
N MET A 150 9.74 4.21 0.47
CA MET A 150 10.26 4.32 -0.89
C MET A 150 11.61 5.03 -0.91
N MET A 151 12.39 4.76 -1.97
CA MET A 151 13.66 5.44 -2.20
C MET A 151 13.48 6.97 -2.17
N ILE A 152 14.35 7.64 -1.43
CA ILE A 152 14.34 9.10 -1.21
C ILE A 152 15.25 9.86 -2.18
N ASN A 153 15.98 9.15 -3.06
CA ASN A 153 16.95 9.71 -4.00
C ASN A 153 17.97 10.63 -3.30
N ASN A 154 18.29 11.76 -3.92
CA ASN A 154 19.26 12.74 -3.42
C ASN A 154 18.67 13.72 -2.39
N HIS A 155 17.50 13.42 -1.82
CA HIS A 155 16.86 14.28 -0.83
C HIS A 155 17.31 13.93 0.58
N GLU A 156 17.53 14.95 1.42
CA GLU A 156 17.53 14.75 2.87
C GLU A 156 16.12 14.40 3.35
N LEU A 157 16.03 13.73 4.50
CA LEU A 157 14.76 13.30 5.09
C LEU A 157 14.66 13.82 6.52
N ASP A 158 13.67 14.67 6.74
CA ASP A 158 13.30 15.18 8.06
C ASP A 158 11.89 14.69 8.44
N PHE A 159 11.59 14.73 9.74
CA PHE A 159 10.27 14.37 10.27
C PHE A 159 9.69 15.55 11.04
N ASP A 160 8.43 15.87 10.75
CA ASP A 160 7.67 16.85 11.53
C ASP A 160 7.60 16.40 13.01
N PRO A 161 7.73 17.32 13.98
CA PRO A 161 7.67 17.00 15.40
C PRO A 161 6.42 16.21 15.82
N LEU A 162 5.29 16.38 15.13
CA LEU A 162 4.09 15.60 15.41
C LEU A 162 4.22 14.13 15.01
N VAL A 163 4.97 13.83 13.95
CA VAL A 163 5.28 12.43 13.57
C VAL A 163 6.16 11.80 14.65
N LEU A 164 7.17 12.54 15.13
CA LEU A 164 8.03 12.09 16.24
C LEU A 164 7.22 11.85 17.53
N GLN A 165 6.32 12.78 17.85
CA GLN A 165 5.42 12.68 19.00
C GLN A 165 4.47 11.48 18.87
N PHE A 166 3.92 11.24 17.68
CA PHE A 166 3.01 10.12 17.43
C PHE A 166 3.63 8.77 17.79
N PHE A 167 4.92 8.59 17.48
CA PHE A 167 5.67 7.37 17.79
C PHE A 167 6.39 7.39 19.14
N SER A 168 6.23 8.43 19.97
CA SER A 168 7.02 8.59 21.20
C SER A 168 6.79 7.49 22.25
N ASP A 169 5.59 6.91 22.29
CA ASP A 169 5.15 5.86 23.21
C ASP A 169 5.07 4.46 22.55
N VAL A 170 5.70 4.28 21.40
CA VAL A 170 5.72 3.00 20.68
C VAL A 170 6.93 2.16 21.07
N ASP A 171 6.71 0.88 21.38
CA ASP A 171 7.74 -0.08 21.77
C ASP A 171 8.50 -0.65 20.55
N LEU A 172 7.81 -0.83 19.41
CA LEU A 172 8.38 -1.31 18.16
C LEU A 172 7.67 -0.70 16.95
N ILE A 173 8.44 -0.17 15.99
CA ILE A 173 7.92 0.29 14.70
C ILE A 173 8.17 -0.79 13.65
N VAL A 174 7.18 -1.07 12.81
CA VAL A 174 7.25 -1.99 11.66
C VAL A 174 7.05 -1.18 10.38
N GLY A 175 7.89 -1.39 9.37
CA GLY A 175 7.75 -0.71 8.07
C GLY A 175 8.18 -1.59 6.91
N ASN A 176 7.69 -1.30 5.70
CA ASN A 176 8.16 -1.96 4.48
C ASN A 176 9.34 -1.17 3.89
N LEU A 177 10.53 -1.77 3.82
CA LEU A 177 11.65 -1.16 3.08
C LEU A 177 11.55 -1.63 1.63
N GLU A 178 11.03 -0.77 0.77
CA GLU A 178 10.74 -1.18 -0.59
C GLU A 178 11.96 -1.09 -1.49
N GLY A 179 12.38 -2.24 -2.04
CA GLY A 179 13.67 -2.38 -2.72
C GLY A 179 14.82 -2.72 -1.77
N ILE A 180 16.02 -2.81 -2.33
CA ILE A 180 17.23 -3.21 -1.59
C ILE A 180 18.07 -2.01 -1.17
N VAL A 181 19.09 -2.22 -0.34
CA VAL A 181 20.09 -1.21 0.02
C VAL A 181 21.38 -1.47 -0.74
N ARG A 182 21.87 -0.45 -1.44
CA ARG A 182 23.07 -0.57 -2.29
C ARG A 182 23.85 0.74 -2.38
N ALA A 183 25.17 0.64 -2.49
CA ALA A 183 26.05 1.81 -2.61
C ALA A 183 26.02 2.48 -3.99
N SER A 184 25.68 1.75 -5.07
CA SER A 184 25.66 2.24 -6.44
C SER A 184 24.24 2.38 -7.00
N GLY A 185 24.03 3.40 -7.83
CA GLY A 185 22.73 4.00 -8.13
C GLY A 185 21.70 3.17 -8.88
N ASP A 186 20.51 3.78 -8.96
CA ASP A 186 19.29 3.18 -9.48
C ASP A 186 19.39 2.86 -10.97
N THR A 187 18.96 1.65 -11.32
CA THR A 187 18.67 1.31 -12.71
C THR A 187 17.22 1.65 -13.01
N LEU A 188 16.93 2.14 -14.22
CA LEU A 188 15.56 2.49 -14.62
C LEU A 188 14.57 1.34 -14.32
N GLY A 189 13.57 1.63 -13.50
CA GLY A 189 12.51 0.69 -13.12
C GLY A 189 12.87 -0.25 -11.95
N LYS A 190 14.08 -0.15 -11.40
CA LYS A 190 14.50 -0.87 -10.19
C LYS A 190 14.59 0.09 -9.00
N GLN A 191 14.37 -0.42 -7.80
CA GLN A 191 14.37 0.38 -6.59
C GLN A 191 15.52 0.01 -5.65
N ALA A 192 16.39 0.98 -5.36
CA ALA A 192 17.43 0.82 -4.37
C ALA A 192 17.52 2.04 -3.44
N HIS A 193 17.97 1.78 -2.22
CA HIS A 193 18.24 2.80 -1.22
C HIS A 193 19.74 2.95 -1.05
N CYS A 194 20.21 4.20 -1.05
CA CYS A 194 21.55 4.50 -0.57
C CYS A 194 21.64 4.18 0.94
N PRO A 195 22.75 3.60 1.46
CA PRO A 195 22.92 3.30 2.89
C PRO A 195 22.68 4.48 3.83
N SER A 196 22.76 5.72 3.33
CA SER A 196 22.35 6.92 4.08
C SER A 196 20.90 6.89 4.58
N ILE A 197 20.03 6.04 4.01
CA ILE A 197 18.63 5.85 4.45
C ILE A 197 18.53 5.51 5.94
N PHE A 198 19.46 4.74 6.49
CA PHE A 198 19.38 4.36 7.90
C PHE A 198 19.61 5.55 8.81
N ARG A 199 20.61 6.40 8.51
CA ARG A 199 20.83 7.65 9.23
C ARG A 199 19.60 8.55 9.20
N LYS A 200 18.93 8.56 8.06
CA LYS A 200 17.70 9.33 7.86
C LYS A 200 16.55 8.77 8.69
N LEU A 201 16.28 7.46 8.61
CA LEU A 201 15.26 6.80 9.42
C LEU A 201 15.52 6.92 10.94
N GLN A 202 16.78 7.03 11.37
CA GLN A 202 17.09 7.29 12.79
C GLN A 202 16.48 8.59 13.31
N GLY A 203 16.26 9.59 12.46
CA GLY A 203 15.54 10.80 12.84
C GLY A 203 14.15 10.51 13.44
N LEU A 204 13.48 9.46 12.95
CA LEU A 204 12.20 8.98 13.47
C LEU A 204 12.36 8.17 14.77
N LEU A 205 13.39 7.31 14.82
CA LEU A 205 13.57 6.33 15.89
C LEU A 205 14.08 6.97 17.19
N GLY A 206 14.87 8.04 17.10
CA GLY A 206 15.73 8.42 18.21
C GLY A 206 16.77 7.34 18.51
N PRO A 207 17.54 7.46 19.59
CA PRO A 207 18.72 6.61 19.81
C PRO A 207 18.41 5.13 20.07
N ASN A 208 17.22 4.80 20.59
CA ASN A 208 16.95 3.47 21.17
C ASN A 208 15.66 2.80 20.69
N LYS A 209 14.88 3.38 19.76
CA LYS A 209 13.61 2.75 19.33
C LYS A 209 13.86 1.69 18.27
N PRO A 210 13.32 0.47 18.44
CA PRO A 210 13.52 -0.57 17.45
C PRO A 210 12.65 -0.33 16.22
N LEU A 211 13.26 -0.58 15.06
CA LEU A 211 12.60 -0.61 13.77
C LEU A 211 12.74 -2.00 13.18
N LEU A 212 11.62 -2.64 12.84
CA LEU A 212 11.57 -3.89 12.11
C LEU A 212 11.17 -3.61 10.66
N LEU A 213 12.09 -3.85 9.73
CA LEU A 213 11.89 -3.64 8.31
C LEU A 213 11.50 -4.96 7.62
N CYS A 214 10.36 -4.93 6.95
CA CYS A 214 9.96 -5.97 6.02
C CYS A 214 10.72 -5.80 4.71
N LEU A 215 11.32 -6.89 4.22
CA LEU A 215 11.98 -6.99 2.92
C LEU A 215 11.24 -7.95 1.97
N SER A 216 9.96 -8.22 2.24
CA SER A 216 9.12 -9.06 1.40
C SER A 216 8.25 -8.17 0.52
N ASN A 217 8.80 -7.69 -0.59
CA ASN A 217 8.10 -6.84 -1.56
C ASN A 217 8.58 -7.09 -2.99
N ASN A 218 7.85 -6.54 -3.96
CA ASN A 218 8.11 -6.80 -5.37
C ASN A 218 9.46 -6.30 -5.88
N HIS A 219 10.03 -5.30 -5.21
CA HIS A 219 11.31 -4.71 -5.54
C HIS A 219 12.51 -5.36 -4.82
N SER A 220 12.26 -6.26 -3.86
CA SER A 220 13.34 -6.84 -3.04
C SER A 220 14.29 -7.72 -3.85
N SER A 221 13.81 -8.31 -4.94
CA SER A 221 14.64 -9.13 -5.82
C SER A 221 15.10 -8.38 -7.07
N ASP A 222 14.85 -7.08 -7.22
CA ASP A 222 15.13 -6.30 -8.45
C ASP A 222 16.55 -6.50 -9.01
N TYR A 223 17.53 -6.70 -8.14
CA TYR A 223 18.95 -6.85 -8.49
C TYR A 223 19.47 -8.29 -8.32
N GLY A 224 18.57 -9.26 -8.18
CA GLY A 224 18.89 -10.66 -7.93
C GLY A 224 19.20 -10.97 -6.46
N ASN A 225 19.20 -12.26 -6.14
CA ASN A 225 19.33 -12.75 -4.76
C ASN A 225 20.66 -12.35 -4.11
N ARG A 226 21.75 -12.33 -4.90
CA ARG A 226 23.08 -11.93 -4.39
C ARG A 226 23.08 -10.50 -3.86
N GLU A 227 22.49 -9.56 -4.59
CA GLU A 227 22.44 -8.16 -4.15
C GLU A 227 21.44 -7.97 -3.01
N PHE A 228 20.38 -8.78 -2.94
CA PHE A 228 19.49 -8.85 -1.78
C PHE A 228 20.24 -9.30 -0.51
N ASP A 229 21.08 -10.33 -0.58
CA ASP A 229 21.87 -10.78 0.56
C ASP A 229 22.94 -9.75 0.98
N ILE A 230 23.60 -9.09 0.01
CA ILE A 230 24.51 -7.97 0.30
C ILE A 230 23.75 -6.84 1.00
N SER A 231 22.55 -6.51 0.53
CA SER A 231 21.68 -5.52 1.18
C SER A 231 21.34 -5.92 2.62
N LEU A 232 21.03 -7.18 2.86
CA LEU A 232 20.77 -7.70 4.20
C LEU A 232 21.99 -7.54 5.12
N GLU A 233 23.18 -7.88 4.64
CA GLU A 233 24.43 -7.67 5.39
C GLU A 233 24.68 -6.19 5.66
N LEU A 234 24.43 -5.32 4.67
CA LEU A 234 24.53 -3.87 4.84
C LEU A 234 23.59 -3.36 5.92
N ILE A 235 22.31 -3.80 5.93
CA ILE A 235 21.35 -3.40 6.96
C ILE A 235 21.82 -3.87 8.35
N ARG A 236 22.28 -5.12 8.45
CA ARG A 236 22.71 -5.73 9.73
C ARG A 236 23.99 -5.13 10.30
N ASN A 237 24.91 -4.75 9.43
CA ASN A 237 26.20 -4.16 9.81
C ASN A 237 26.10 -2.65 10.05
N GLN A 238 24.90 -2.07 10.01
CA GLN A 238 24.73 -0.67 10.36
C GLN A 238 25.06 -0.45 11.84
N PRO A 239 25.87 0.58 12.18
CA PRO A 239 26.23 0.91 13.57
C PRO A 239 25.04 1.32 14.45
N GLN A 240 23.85 1.39 13.87
CA GLN A 240 22.67 2.04 14.38
C GLN A 240 21.83 0.94 14.98
N ALA A 241 22.20 0.60 16.22
CA ALA A 241 22.01 -0.70 16.88
C ALA A 241 20.56 -1.17 17.14
N ASN A 242 19.55 -0.64 16.44
CA ASN A 242 18.17 -1.06 16.63
C ASN A 242 17.32 -1.16 15.36
N ILE A 243 17.95 -1.45 14.23
CA ILE A 243 17.25 -1.82 12.99
C ILE A 243 17.32 -3.34 12.82
N HIS A 244 16.16 -3.96 12.67
CA HIS A 244 15.94 -5.40 12.48
C HIS A 244 15.23 -5.63 11.16
N VAL A 245 15.31 -6.85 10.62
CA VAL A 245 14.77 -7.19 9.30
C VAL A 245 14.11 -8.56 9.29
N PHE A 246 13.05 -8.71 8.49
CA PHE A 246 12.35 -9.98 8.26
C PHE A 246 11.72 -9.99 6.86
N GLY A 247 11.09 -11.10 6.48
CA GLY A 247 10.44 -11.25 5.18
C GLY A 247 11.24 -12.05 4.15
N ARG A 248 12.35 -12.66 4.58
CA ARG A 248 12.98 -13.76 3.84
C ARG A 248 12.10 -15.00 3.86
N HIS A 249 12.29 -15.88 2.89
CA HIS A 249 11.60 -17.17 2.86
C HIS A 249 11.82 -18.01 4.12
N ASP A 250 13.04 -17.96 4.70
CA ASP A 250 13.38 -18.67 5.94
C ASP A 250 13.03 -17.90 7.23
N THR A 251 12.67 -16.62 7.08
CA THR A 251 12.25 -15.71 8.17
C THR A 251 10.96 -14.96 7.78
N PRO A 252 9.87 -15.67 7.45
CA PRO A 252 8.62 -15.06 6.99
C PRO A 252 7.82 -14.44 8.14
N ASN A 253 8.17 -14.77 9.39
CA ASN A 253 7.62 -14.16 10.58
C ASN A 253 8.67 -13.94 11.67
N VAL A 254 8.33 -13.08 12.62
CA VAL A 254 9.07 -12.85 13.85
C VAL A 254 8.13 -12.80 15.04
N THR A 255 8.60 -13.29 16.19
CA THR A 255 7.88 -13.15 17.46
C THR A 255 8.64 -12.25 18.43
N ILE A 256 7.92 -11.63 19.36
CA ILE A 256 8.51 -10.73 20.35
C ILE A 256 8.73 -11.51 21.64
N ASN A 257 9.98 -11.59 22.14
CA ASN A 257 10.25 -12.34 23.36
C ASN A 257 9.55 -11.72 24.56
N GLY A 258 8.77 -12.53 25.28
CA GLY A 258 8.03 -12.11 26.48
C GLY A 258 6.66 -11.51 26.19
N PHE A 259 6.27 -11.36 24.92
CA PHE A 259 4.96 -10.88 24.52
C PHE A 259 4.37 -11.81 23.45
N PRO A 260 3.10 -12.21 23.56
CA PRO A 260 2.47 -13.13 22.61
C PRO A 260 2.07 -12.38 21.32
N ILE A 261 3.07 -11.92 20.58
CA ILE A 261 2.90 -11.16 19.34
C ILE A 261 3.70 -11.86 18.24
N ASN A 262 3.03 -12.16 17.13
CA ASN A 262 3.60 -12.73 15.93
C ASN A 262 3.36 -11.78 14.75
N ILE A 263 4.42 -11.39 14.05
CA ILE A 263 4.35 -10.52 12.88
C ILE A 263 4.86 -11.32 11.69
N ALA A 264 3.98 -11.59 10.73
CA ALA A 264 4.28 -12.33 9.52
C ALA A 264 4.12 -11.47 8.29
N THR A 265 4.82 -11.82 7.21
CA THR A 265 4.75 -11.11 5.93
C THR A 265 4.81 -12.08 4.77
N ALA A 266 4.31 -11.63 3.63
CA ALA A 266 4.44 -12.27 2.34
C ALA A 266 4.17 -11.25 1.24
N THR A 267 4.72 -11.49 0.04
CA THR A 267 4.47 -10.65 -1.13
C THR A 267 3.79 -11.39 -2.27
N GLN A 268 2.78 -10.76 -2.85
CA GLN A 268 2.02 -11.29 -3.99
C GLN A 268 2.77 -11.18 -5.31
N TRP A 269 3.80 -10.33 -5.36
CA TRP A 269 4.48 -10.01 -6.60
C TRP A 269 5.98 -9.93 -6.40
N SER A 270 6.71 -10.29 -7.44
CA SER A 270 8.10 -9.92 -7.64
C SER A 270 8.28 -9.42 -9.06
N ASN A 271 9.10 -8.39 -9.21
CA ASN A 271 9.53 -7.91 -10.51
C ASN A 271 10.53 -8.87 -11.19
N GLN A 272 11.03 -9.86 -10.46
CA GLN A 272 11.85 -10.96 -10.97
C GLN A 272 11.11 -12.30 -10.89
N LYS A 273 11.30 -13.16 -11.89
CA LYS A 273 10.79 -14.54 -11.87
C LYS A 273 11.39 -15.37 -10.74
N ASN A 274 12.66 -15.10 -10.41
CA ASN A 274 13.37 -15.76 -9.34
C ASN A 274 13.38 -14.85 -8.09
N TRP A 275 12.59 -15.25 -7.10
CA TRP A 275 12.30 -14.51 -5.86
C TRP A 275 12.19 -15.44 -4.66
N GLU A 276 12.84 -16.61 -4.74
CA GLU A 276 12.86 -17.62 -3.68
C GLU A 276 13.49 -17.11 -2.36
N CYS A 277 14.18 -15.97 -2.41
CA CYS A 277 14.77 -15.36 -1.23
C CYS A 277 13.74 -14.66 -0.32
N ILE A 278 12.55 -14.31 -0.83
CA ILE A 278 11.52 -13.58 -0.09
C ILE A 278 10.29 -14.44 0.20
N SER A 279 9.52 -14.04 1.21
CA SER A 279 8.30 -14.74 1.61
C SER A 279 7.21 -14.56 0.55
N GLU A 280 6.83 -15.64 -0.13
CA GLU A 280 5.82 -15.59 -1.19
C GLU A 280 4.40 -15.66 -0.63
N TYR A 281 3.52 -14.86 -1.21
CA TYR A 281 2.08 -14.91 -0.97
C TYR A 281 1.48 -16.08 -1.76
N THR A 282 1.47 -17.26 -1.16
CA THR A 282 0.77 -18.40 -1.76
C THR A 282 -0.73 -18.26 -1.46
N ASN A 283 -1.57 -18.18 -2.49
CA ASN A 283 -3.04 -18.10 -2.34
C ASN A 283 -3.62 -19.50 -2.10
N THR A 284 -4.31 -19.72 -0.99
CA THR A 284 -4.36 -21.03 -0.33
C THR A 284 -5.69 -21.75 -0.40
N ASN A 285 -6.24 -21.84 -1.60
CA ASN A 285 -7.28 -22.83 -1.86
C ASN A 285 -6.72 -24.26 -2.09
N VAL A 286 -5.39 -24.46 -2.08
CA VAL A 286 -4.78 -25.75 -2.51
C VAL A 286 -3.77 -26.36 -1.53
N ASN A 287 -3.15 -25.59 -0.63
CA ASN A 287 -2.25 -26.12 0.41
C ASN A 287 -2.35 -25.24 1.66
N ASN A 288 -2.22 -25.82 2.86
CA ASN A 288 -2.35 -25.18 4.18
C ASN A 288 -1.58 -23.86 4.32
N GLY A 289 -2.17 -22.77 3.85
CA GLY A 289 -1.58 -21.46 3.63
C GLY A 289 -1.06 -20.71 4.82
N PHE A 290 -1.16 -19.38 4.79
CA PHE A 290 -0.79 -18.45 5.87
C PHE A 290 -1.04 -18.93 7.32
N GLY A 291 -1.94 -19.88 7.56
CA GLY A 291 -2.01 -20.65 8.80
C GLY A 291 -0.72 -21.34 9.26
N ALA A 292 0.24 -21.66 8.39
CA ALA A 292 1.58 -22.13 8.81
C ALA A 292 2.42 -21.02 9.45
N LEU A 293 2.14 -19.75 9.12
CA LEU A 293 2.80 -18.58 9.71
C LEU A 293 2.12 -18.12 11.00
N HIS A 294 0.89 -18.57 11.25
CA HIS A 294 0.15 -18.31 12.47
C HIS A 294 0.78 -18.99 13.67
N LYS A 295 0.75 -18.33 14.82
CA LYS A 295 1.18 -18.88 16.11
C LYS A 295 -0.01 -18.90 17.06
N ASP A 296 -0.30 -20.08 17.56
CA ASP A 296 -1.34 -20.24 18.58
C ASP A 296 -0.97 -19.45 19.83
N ASP A 297 -1.98 -18.95 20.53
CA ASP A 297 -1.84 -18.11 21.72
C ASP A 297 -1.10 -16.78 21.50
N HIS A 298 -0.97 -16.31 20.25
CA HIS A 298 -0.41 -15.01 19.90
C HIS A 298 -1.48 -14.09 19.30
N VAL A 299 -1.28 -12.77 19.44
CA VAL A 299 -1.85 -11.79 18.53
C VAL A 299 -1.08 -11.88 17.22
N ASN A 300 -1.77 -12.34 16.18
CA ASN A 300 -1.20 -12.61 14.86
C ASN A 300 -1.43 -11.42 13.93
N ILE A 301 -0.33 -10.84 13.46
CA ILE A 301 -0.32 -9.66 12.60
C ILE A 301 0.24 -10.05 11.24
N PHE A 302 -0.54 -9.82 10.19
CA PHE A 302 -0.11 -10.03 8.82
C PHE A 302 0.26 -8.69 8.18
N PHE A 303 1.43 -8.64 7.58
CA PHE A 303 2.01 -7.46 6.95
C PHE A 303 2.25 -7.72 5.45
N PRO A 304 1.19 -7.90 4.64
CA PRO A 304 1.34 -8.31 3.25
C PRO A 304 1.76 -7.18 2.32
N HIS A 305 2.49 -7.54 1.27
CA HIS A 305 2.77 -6.67 0.14
C HIS A 305 2.00 -7.19 -1.09
N TRP A 306 0.79 -6.66 -1.31
CA TRP A 306 -0.26 -7.28 -2.14
C TRP A 306 -1.06 -6.25 -2.94
N SER A 307 -2.09 -6.66 -3.67
CA SER A 307 -2.90 -5.76 -4.51
C SER A 307 -2.07 -5.14 -5.64
N TYR A 308 -2.49 -4.05 -6.27
CA TYR A 308 -1.83 -3.52 -7.47
C TYR A 308 -1.32 -2.09 -7.25
N GLU A 309 -0.19 -1.75 -7.91
CA GLU A 309 0.40 -0.42 -7.84
C GLU A 309 -0.59 0.68 -8.22
N ASN A 310 -0.57 1.78 -7.44
CA ASN A 310 -1.37 2.98 -7.65
C ASN A 310 -2.89 2.78 -7.55
N GLU A 311 -3.35 1.65 -7.04
CA GLU A 311 -4.78 1.45 -6.80
C GLU A 311 -5.22 2.16 -5.53
N LYS A 312 -5.87 3.31 -5.70
CA LYS A 312 -6.48 4.05 -4.59
C LYS A 312 -7.61 3.30 -3.90
N TYR A 313 -8.24 2.35 -4.59
CA TYR A 313 -9.43 1.65 -4.14
C TYR A 313 -9.16 0.17 -4.07
N THR A 314 -9.46 -0.44 -2.93
CA THR A 314 -9.31 -1.88 -2.73
C THR A 314 -10.30 -2.62 -3.61
N ARG A 315 -9.81 -3.63 -4.33
CA ARG A 315 -10.66 -4.51 -5.14
C ARG A 315 -11.41 -5.52 -4.28
N ASP A 316 -12.54 -5.97 -4.80
CA ASP A 316 -13.43 -6.92 -4.13
C ASP A 316 -12.70 -8.23 -3.79
N ASP A 317 -11.83 -8.73 -4.67
CA ASP A 317 -11.03 -9.94 -4.41
C ASP A 317 -10.05 -9.80 -3.24
N ILE A 318 -9.41 -8.63 -3.10
CA ILE A 318 -8.55 -8.31 -1.95
C ILE A 318 -9.38 -8.12 -0.67
N GLN A 319 -10.58 -7.56 -0.76
CA GLN A 319 -11.51 -7.45 0.37
C GLN A 319 -11.97 -8.84 0.84
N ASP A 320 -12.44 -9.69 -0.08
CA ASP A 320 -12.86 -11.06 0.20
C ASP A 320 -11.72 -11.88 0.81
N GLN A 321 -10.49 -11.67 0.33
CA GLN A 321 -9.30 -12.30 0.87
C GLN A 321 -8.96 -11.82 2.28
N ALA A 322 -9.04 -10.51 2.54
CA ALA A 322 -8.87 -9.96 3.88
C ALA A 322 -9.92 -10.52 4.85
N ASP A 323 -11.19 -10.52 4.45
CA ASP A 323 -12.28 -11.09 5.25
C ASP A 323 -12.05 -12.57 5.54
N THR A 324 -11.58 -13.34 4.55
CA THR A 324 -11.21 -14.76 4.73
C THR A 324 -10.07 -14.94 5.72
N LEU A 325 -9.03 -14.10 5.64
CA LEU A 325 -7.89 -14.15 6.57
C LEU A 325 -8.26 -13.72 7.99
N LEU A 326 -9.21 -12.80 8.16
CA LEU A 326 -9.64 -12.30 9.46
C LEU A 326 -10.73 -13.16 10.12
N THR A 327 -11.62 -13.77 9.34
CA THR A 327 -12.85 -14.41 9.86
C THR A 327 -13.12 -15.82 9.34
N GLY A 328 -12.35 -16.30 8.36
CA GLY A 328 -12.54 -17.62 7.77
C GLY A 328 -12.33 -18.77 8.76
N ASN A 329 -12.68 -19.99 8.36
CA ASN A 329 -12.62 -21.18 9.25
C ASN A 329 -11.20 -21.68 9.56
N ALA A 330 -10.17 -20.98 9.08
CA ALA A 330 -8.76 -21.33 9.26
C ALA A 330 -8.15 -20.55 10.44
N LYS A 331 -6.81 -20.63 10.58
CA LYS A 331 -6.06 -19.77 11.51
C LYS A 331 -6.28 -18.29 11.14
N ARG A 332 -6.91 -17.54 12.03
CA ARG A 332 -7.36 -16.15 11.80
C ARG A 332 -6.30 -15.14 12.22
N TRP A 333 -6.18 -14.07 11.46
CA TRP A 333 -5.32 -12.94 11.79
C TRP A 333 -6.07 -11.91 12.64
N ASP A 334 -5.36 -11.20 13.50
CA ASP A 334 -5.91 -10.13 14.34
C ASP A 334 -5.82 -8.76 13.67
N LEU A 335 -4.77 -8.57 12.88
CA LEU A 335 -4.52 -7.34 12.12
C LEU A 335 -3.87 -7.67 10.78
N ILE A 336 -4.36 -7.05 9.72
CA ILE A 336 -3.71 -7.00 8.42
C ILE A 336 -3.28 -5.56 8.17
N PHE A 337 -2.01 -5.34 7.85
CA PHE A 337 -1.50 -4.04 7.40
C PHE A 337 -0.82 -4.19 6.05
N GLY A 338 -1.59 -3.97 4.99
CA GLY A 338 -1.17 -4.10 3.62
C GLY A 338 -0.29 -2.94 3.13
N GLN A 339 0.39 -3.20 2.02
CA GLN A 339 1.37 -2.32 1.36
C GLN A 339 1.23 -2.43 -0.16
N HIS A 340 2.18 -1.87 -0.94
CA HIS A 340 2.35 -1.99 -2.41
C HIS A 340 1.51 -1.03 -3.26
N SER A 341 0.26 -0.74 -2.88
CA SER A 341 -0.57 0.10 -3.74
C SER A 341 -0.05 1.55 -3.84
N HIS A 342 0.94 1.93 -3.03
CA HIS A 342 1.52 3.27 -2.94
C HIS A 342 0.52 4.39 -2.67
N THR A 343 -0.68 4.02 -2.26
CA THR A 343 -1.79 4.91 -1.99
C THR A 343 -2.46 4.46 -0.71
N ARG A 344 -2.91 5.42 0.09
CA ARG A 344 -3.66 5.11 1.30
C ARG A 344 -4.96 4.43 0.90
N GLN A 345 -5.25 3.28 1.48
CA GLN A 345 -6.51 2.58 1.32
C GLN A 345 -7.27 2.49 2.66
N PRO A 346 -8.56 2.14 2.64
CA PRO A 346 -9.39 2.15 3.84
C PRO A 346 -8.84 1.32 5.01
N ILE A 347 -9.19 1.76 6.22
CA ILE A 347 -9.05 1.00 7.46
C ILE A 347 -10.42 0.46 7.80
N GLN A 348 -10.55 -0.87 7.89
CA GLN A 348 -11.81 -1.54 8.15
C GLN A 348 -11.71 -2.41 9.39
N ARG A 349 -12.75 -2.31 10.22
CA ARG A 349 -12.99 -3.21 11.34
C ARG A 349 -13.86 -4.37 10.86
N VAL A 350 -13.49 -5.59 11.25
CA VAL A 350 -14.26 -6.80 10.96
C VAL A 350 -14.49 -7.55 12.27
N THR A 351 -15.72 -7.92 12.58
CA THR A 351 -16.01 -8.70 13.79
C THR A 351 -15.87 -10.18 13.47
N ASP A 352 -15.00 -10.87 14.22
CA ASP A 352 -14.87 -12.31 14.16
C ASP A 352 -16.14 -12.97 14.72
N PRO A 353 -16.89 -13.76 13.91
CA PRO A 353 -18.17 -14.31 14.33
C PRO A 353 -18.07 -15.32 15.47
N ASP A 354 -16.93 -16.00 15.66
CA ASP A 354 -16.82 -17.04 16.70
C ASP A 354 -16.34 -16.47 18.03
N SER A 355 -15.35 -15.59 18.00
CA SER A 355 -14.81 -14.97 19.23
C SER A 355 -15.58 -13.72 19.66
N GLY A 356 -16.31 -13.09 18.74
CA GLY A 356 -16.92 -11.77 18.93
C GLY A 356 -15.91 -10.62 19.00
N LEU A 357 -14.61 -10.90 18.85
CA LEU A 357 -13.56 -9.90 18.86
C LEU A 357 -13.52 -9.14 17.53
N ASN A 358 -13.24 -7.84 17.62
CA ASN A 358 -13.01 -7.04 16.45
C ASN A 358 -11.55 -7.20 15.97
N LYS A 359 -11.38 -7.47 14.69
CA LYS A 359 -10.12 -7.49 13.96
C LYS A 359 -10.01 -6.26 13.06
N LEU A 360 -8.81 -6.02 12.53
CA LEU A 360 -8.54 -4.83 11.72
C LEU A 360 -7.84 -5.18 10.41
N VAL A 361 -8.22 -4.50 9.32
CA VAL A 361 -7.44 -4.45 8.09
C VAL A 361 -7.17 -3.00 7.70
N VAL A 362 -5.92 -2.70 7.39
CA VAL A 362 -5.49 -1.55 6.60
C VAL A 362 -5.11 -2.12 5.24
N PHE A 363 -5.88 -1.84 4.19
CA PHE A 363 -5.64 -2.50 2.90
C PHE A 363 -4.32 -2.07 2.25
N SER A 364 -3.91 -0.82 2.48
CA SER A 364 -2.61 -0.29 2.11
C SER A 364 -2.27 0.93 2.95
N GLY A 365 -1.06 0.93 3.53
CA GLY A 365 -0.50 2.08 4.24
C GLY A 365 -0.10 3.23 3.32
N GLY A 366 -0.03 3.03 2.01
CA GLY A 366 0.55 4.01 1.07
C GLY A 366 2.03 4.26 1.35
N ASN A 367 2.59 5.36 0.83
CA ASN A 367 4.02 5.63 1.01
C ASN A 367 4.27 6.44 2.29
N PHE A 368 5.13 5.93 3.15
CA PHE A 368 5.67 6.71 4.26
C PHE A 368 6.71 7.72 3.75
N THR A 369 7.65 7.27 2.91
CA THR A 369 8.64 8.15 2.26
C THR A 369 8.51 8.07 0.74
N SER A 370 8.85 9.14 0.02
CA SER A 370 9.03 9.05 -1.44
C SER A 370 9.93 10.13 -2.00
N GLY A 371 10.95 9.72 -2.76
CA GLY A 371 11.85 10.57 -3.54
C GLY A 371 11.42 10.78 -5.00
N ALA A 372 10.29 10.20 -5.42
CA ALA A 372 9.84 10.25 -6.82
C ALA A 372 9.67 11.69 -7.35
N VAL A 373 9.90 11.89 -8.67
CA VAL A 373 9.90 13.19 -9.36
C VAL A 373 8.56 13.48 -10.04
N ILE A 374 8.14 14.75 -10.00
CA ILE A 374 7.02 15.52 -10.61
C ILE A 374 5.82 14.71 -11.16
N ILE A 375 5.98 13.83 -12.14
CA ILE A 375 4.85 13.08 -12.75
C ILE A 375 4.25 12.06 -11.76
N ARG A 376 5.09 11.51 -10.87
CA ARG A 376 4.66 10.58 -9.80
C ARG A 376 4.39 11.30 -8.45
N GLU A 377 4.79 12.56 -8.30
CA GLU A 377 4.72 13.29 -7.02
C GLU A 377 3.28 13.40 -6.47
N GLN A 378 2.27 13.69 -7.29
CA GLN A 378 0.90 13.83 -6.77
C GLN A 378 0.28 12.52 -6.26
N ARG A 379 0.82 11.36 -6.66
CA ARG A 379 0.25 10.04 -6.31
C ARG A 379 0.99 9.37 -5.17
N HIS A 380 2.30 9.59 -5.07
CA HIS A 380 3.19 8.87 -4.16
C HIS A 380 3.56 9.64 -2.89
N ILE A 381 2.99 10.82 -2.64
CA ILE A 381 3.35 11.63 -1.48
C ILE A 381 2.57 11.27 -0.21
N TYR A 382 1.48 10.52 -0.29
CA TYR A 382 0.59 10.27 0.85
C TYR A 382 0.75 8.87 1.46
N GLY A 383 0.63 8.80 2.79
CA GLY A 383 0.69 7.55 3.55
C GLY A 383 -0.16 7.57 4.82
N ILE A 384 -0.16 6.45 5.53
CA ILE A 384 -0.74 6.25 6.85
C ILE A 384 0.39 5.85 7.79
N ILE A 385 0.42 6.49 8.95
CA ILE A 385 1.09 5.96 10.13
C ILE A 385 0.02 5.45 11.09
N MET A 386 0.26 4.33 11.75
CA MET A 386 -0.67 3.75 12.70
C MET A 386 0.08 3.25 13.92
N LYS A 387 -0.55 3.25 15.08
CA LYS A 387 -0.10 2.48 16.23
C LYS A 387 -1.29 1.80 16.90
N CYS A 388 -1.04 0.64 17.49
CA CYS A 388 -2.04 -0.09 18.25
C CYS A 388 -1.46 -0.58 19.58
N ARG A 389 -2.32 -0.64 20.59
CA ARG A 389 -2.02 -1.18 21.91
C ARG A 389 -2.51 -2.62 22.00
N ILE A 390 -1.68 -3.47 22.57
CA ILE A 390 -1.95 -4.89 22.77
C ILE A 390 -1.92 -5.18 24.27
N GLY A 391 -2.91 -5.94 24.74
CA GLY A 391 -3.01 -6.33 26.14
C GLY A 391 -4.03 -7.44 26.35
N LEU A 392 -4.09 -7.93 27.59
CA LEU A 392 -5.02 -8.99 28.00
C LEU A 392 -6.48 -8.58 27.84
N LEU A 393 -7.34 -9.51 27.47
CA LEU A 393 -8.78 -9.33 27.54
C LEU A 393 -9.25 -9.28 29.01
N PRO A 394 -10.27 -8.47 29.36
CA PRO A 394 -10.84 -8.43 30.71
C PRO A 394 -11.24 -9.81 31.23
N GLY A 395 -10.74 -10.19 32.40
CA GLY A 395 -11.03 -11.49 33.02
C GLY A 395 -10.25 -12.68 32.45
N SER A 396 -9.48 -12.48 31.37
CA SER A 396 -8.53 -13.48 30.87
C SER A 396 -7.17 -13.38 31.57
N ARG A 397 -6.43 -14.49 31.56
CA ARG A 397 -5.04 -14.58 32.07
C ARG A 397 -4.00 -14.74 30.97
N ASP A 398 -4.43 -15.10 29.77
CA ASP A 398 -3.55 -15.54 28.68
C ASP A 398 -4.04 -15.12 27.28
N GLN A 399 -5.26 -14.58 27.16
CA GLN A 399 -5.79 -14.13 25.87
C GLN A 399 -5.52 -12.64 25.67
N TYR A 400 -4.80 -12.33 24.60
CA TYR A 400 -4.45 -10.98 24.20
C TYR A 400 -5.29 -10.53 23.01
N ALA A 401 -5.52 -9.22 22.95
CA ALA A 401 -6.17 -8.59 21.81
C ALA A 401 -5.59 -7.21 21.54
N ILE A 402 -5.91 -6.69 20.37
CA ILE A 402 -5.64 -5.30 20.01
C ILE A 402 -6.75 -4.44 20.60
N GLY A 403 -6.37 -3.49 21.45
CA GLY A 403 -7.27 -2.57 22.12
C GLY A 403 -7.38 -1.23 21.39
N ASP A 404 -6.68 -0.22 21.88
CA ASP A 404 -6.71 1.11 21.28
C ASP A 404 -5.90 1.15 19.98
N VAL A 405 -6.47 1.76 18.95
CA VAL A 405 -5.82 2.03 17.67
C VAL A 405 -5.82 3.54 17.43
N GLU A 406 -4.68 4.07 17.02
CA GLU A 406 -4.51 5.46 16.62
C GLU A 406 -3.81 5.50 15.26
N TRP A 407 -4.27 6.33 14.33
CA TRP A 407 -3.62 6.47 13.02
C TRP A 407 -3.55 7.93 12.58
N ARG A 408 -2.69 8.28 11.64
CA ARG A 408 -2.63 9.62 11.07
C ARG A 408 -2.32 9.52 9.59
N LYS A 409 -2.86 10.47 8.84
CA LYS A 409 -2.44 10.72 7.47
C LYS A 409 -1.09 11.39 7.48
N THR A 410 -0.21 10.96 6.59
CA THR A 410 1.05 11.63 6.33
C THR A 410 1.12 12.09 4.89
N TYR A 411 1.92 13.13 4.66
CA TYR A 411 2.34 13.53 3.33
C TYR A 411 3.83 13.87 3.31
N ASN A 412 4.46 13.68 2.16
CA ASN A 412 5.84 14.03 1.89
C ASN A 412 5.91 15.46 1.35
N ASP A 413 6.18 16.43 2.23
CA ASP A 413 6.39 17.82 1.82
C ASP A 413 7.79 17.99 1.20
N ARG A 414 7.88 18.83 0.17
CA ARG A 414 9.14 19.15 -0.49
C ARG A 414 9.46 20.63 -0.32
N HIS A 415 10.50 20.92 0.46
CA HIS A 415 11.08 22.25 0.49
C HIS A 415 12.00 22.42 -0.71
N ILE A 416 11.46 22.98 -1.81
CA ILE A 416 12.13 23.15 -3.11
C ILE A 416 13.50 23.84 -2.98
N ILE A 417 13.65 24.74 -2.00
CA ILE A 417 14.86 25.55 -1.79
C ILE A 417 15.99 24.77 -1.09
N SER A 418 15.69 23.80 -0.21
CA SER A 418 16.70 23.09 0.58
C SER A 418 17.06 21.71 0.05
N GLY A 419 16.26 21.14 -0.86
CA GLY A 419 16.43 19.75 -1.29
C GLY A 419 16.00 18.72 -0.23
N THR A 420 15.48 19.16 0.91
CA THR A 420 14.95 18.33 1.99
C THR A 420 13.51 17.90 1.69
N LYS A 421 13.18 16.63 2.00
CA LYS A 421 11.81 16.15 2.12
C LYS A 421 11.46 15.99 3.59
N THR A 422 10.29 16.50 3.98
CA THR A 422 9.80 16.41 5.35
C THR A 422 8.55 15.54 5.37
N ILE A 423 8.53 14.53 6.24
CA ILE A 423 7.31 13.76 6.48
C ILE A 423 6.46 14.53 7.49
N CYS A 424 5.29 14.96 7.04
CA CYS A 424 4.38 15.79 7.82
C CYS A 424 3.09 15.03 8.09
N ILE A 425 2.43 15.33 9.21
CA ILE A 425 1.02 14.95 9.38
C ILE A 425 0.21 15.84 8.45
N ASP A 426 -0.60 15.21 7.60
CA ASP A 426 -1.50 15.89 6.67
C ASP A 426 -2.61 16.60 7.45
N ARG A 427 -2.49 17.93 7.54
CA ARG A 427 -3.47 18.83 8.16
C ARG A 427 -4.40 19.48 7.12
N GLU A 428 -4.26 19.15 5.84
CA GLU A 428 -4.97 19.89 4.79
C GLU A 428 -6.46 19.55 4.70
N LYS A 429 -7.23 20.63 4.71
CA LYS A 429 -8.63 20.70 4.26
C LYS A 429 -8.63 20.68 2.73
N TYR A 430 -9.19 19.64 2.11
CA TYR A 430 -9.19 19.53 0.65
C TYR A 430 -9.80 20.75 -0.04
N ARG A 431 -9.04 21.37 -0.95
CA ARG A 431 -9.57 22.30 -1.95
C ARG A 431 -10.32 21.50 -3.02
N ILE A 432 -11.65 21.47 -2.91
CA ILE A 432 -12.53 21.03 -3.99
C ILE A 432 -12.38 21.99 -5.16
N ASN A 433 -11.68 21.58 -6.21
CA ASN A 433 -11.69 22.29 -7.50
C ASN A 433 -11.94 21.36 -8.70
N ARG A 434 -12.51 20.16 -8.48
CA ARG A 434 -12.84 19.20 -9.56
C ARG A 434 -14.32 19.16 -9.96
N ILE A 435 -15.21 19.78 -9.20
CA ILE A 435 -16.63 19.94 -9.56
C ILE A 435 -16.75 20.69 -10.90
N TYR A 436 -15.90 21.69 -11.14
CA TYR A 436 -15.88 22.43 -12.40
C TYR A 436 -15.52 21.57 -13.62
N SER A 437 -14.59 20.61 -13.49
CA SER A 437 -14.18 19.73 -14.59
C SER A 437 -15.27 18.72 -14.96
N LEU A 438 -15.96 18.17 -13.96
CA LEU A 438 -17.06 17.23 -14.16
C LEU A 438 -18.30 17.93 -14.74
N ILE A 439 -18.67 19.10 -14.21
CA ILE A 439 -19.76 19.92 -14.73
C ILE A 439 -19.48 20.33 -16.19
N LEU A 440 -18.23 20.73 -16.49
CA LEU A 440 -17.84 21.08 -17.86
C LEU A 440 -17.91 19.87 -18.79
N GLY A 441 -17.46 18.69 -18.35
CA GLY A 441 -17.56 17.46 -19.13
C GLY A 441 -19.01 17.04 -19.43
N ILE A 442 -19.88 17.08 -18.42
CA ILE A 442 -21.32 16.78 -18.58
C ILE A 442 -21.99 17.81 -19.50
N ALA A 443 -21.67 19.09 -19.36
CA ALA A 443 -22.22 20.14 -20.20
C ALA A 443 -21.81 19.98 -21.67
N VAL A 444 -20.55 19.64 -21.94
CA VAL A 444 -20.06 19.39 -23.31
C VAL A 444 -20.74 18.17 -23.93
N ILE A 445 -20.88 17.07 -23.19
CA ILE A 445 -21.57 15.86 -23.69
C ILE A 445 -23.06 16.16 -23.94
N GLY A 446 -23.73 16.82 -23.01
CA GLY A 446 -25.14 17.21 -23.15
C GLY A 446 -25.37 18.11 -24.37
N LEU A 447 -24.45 19.04 -24.64
CA LEU A 447 -24.49 19.90 -25.82
C LEU A 447 -24.33 19.10 -27.13
N VAL A 448 -23.38 18.16 -27.19
CA VAL A 448 -23.16 17.31 -28.38
C VAL A 448 -24.37 16.43 -28.67
N VAL A 449 -24.98 15.83 -27.63
CA VAL A 449 -26.20 15.03 -27.78
C VAL A 449 -27.37 15.87 -28.27
N LEU A 450 -27.56 17.05 -27.66
CA LEU A 450 -28.63 17.98 -28.06
C LEU A 450 -28.48 18.39 -29.53
N LEU A 451 -27.27 18.75 -29.97
CA LEU A 451 -27.01 19.13 -31.36
C LEU A 451 -27.36 18.01 -32.34
N LYS A 452 -27.03 16.75 -32.03
CA LYS A 452 -27.40 15.62 -32.90
C LYS A 452 -28.88 15.28 -32.88
N VAL A 453 -29.57 15.48 -31.76
CA VAL A 453 -31.04 15.37 -31.73
C VAL A 453 -31.67 16.43 -32.61
N LEU A 454 -31.24 17.69 -32.50
CA LEU A 454 -31.80 18.78 -33.29
C LEU A 454 -31.57 18.58 -34.81
N GLU A 455 -30.40 18.08 -35.22
CA GLU A 455 -30.11 17.72 -36.62
C GLU A 455 -31.00 16.57 -37.13
N LEU A 456 -31.24 15.54 -36.32
CA LEU A 456 -32.15 14.42 -36.64
C LEU A 456 -33.59 14.87 -36.87
N PHE A 457 -34.02 15.92 -36.17
CA PHE A 457 -35.35 16.52 -36.33
C PHE A 457 -35.38 17.67 -37.34
N GLY A 458 -34.27 17.98 -38.00
CA GLY A 458 -34.17 19.08 -38.99
C GLY A 458 -34.37 20.47 -38.39
N LEU A 459 -34.08 20.64 -37.10
CA LEU A 459 -34.23 21.90 -36.37
C LEU A 459 -32.99 22.80 -36.44
N ILE A 460 -31.85 22.24 -36.90
CA ILE A 460 -30.61 22.96 -37.27
C ILE A 460 -29.96 22.27 -38.47
#